data_AF-A0AAV8EQ01-F1
#
_entry.id   AF-A0AAV8EQ01-F1
#
_cell.length_a   1.000
_cell.length_b   1.000
_cell.length_c   1.000
_cell.angle_alpha   90.00
_cell.angle_beta   90.00
_cell.angle_gamma   90.00
#
_symmetry.space_group_name_H-M   'P 1'
#
loop_
_entity.id
_entity.type
_entity.pdbx_description
1 polymer ?
#
loop_
_entity_poly.entity_id
_entity_poly.type
_entity_poly.pdbx_seq_one_letter_code
_entity_poly.pdbx_strand_id
1 'polypeptide(L)'
;MGIGTGTAFENYYLHLDTGSSLSWIQCEPCHECFQQQPRLFNPQNSPSYGALMANHHYCRAPFYKPGPNGLCYFSIFYADDTSANGTLSSEVFTFTASHGAYVHVPNVVFGCTHQTDTDYPLNGPVGIFGLNVEPESFISQPSSSPVTGMRFSYCLVEPGSTAAMTLLFGDEITWPPVARIQETQILRFNNGFGLYYVNLTDMSIDNTGIYFPPGTFDRDPSGLRGFMIDSGAHYTYLPKLAYKIVRDALVLHFETRHLLPVQGRGEAERFDLCFDLPPNEDPVNLLPSMTFHFAGADLPLFYQQVFYVDLHEQQFCLAMFPENTGLAPAVLGAFQQVNTQFEFDMRTGGILRMAIVDCTHGV
;
A
#
# COMPACT_ATOMS: atom_id res chain seq x y z
N MET A 1 8.85 -0.15 -13.38
CA MET A 1 9.24 1.26 -13.57
C MET A 1 10.62 1.31 -14.20
N GLY A 2 10.81 2.12 -15.23
CA GLY A 2 12.13 2.31 -15.84
C GLY A 2 12.93 3.40 -15.13
N ILE A 3 14.22 3.18 -14.91
CA ILE A 3 15.14 4.15 -14.31
C ILE A 3 16.34 4.34 -15.24
N GLY A 4 16.73 5.59 -15.48
CA GLY A 4 17.81 5.96 -16.39
C GLY A 4 17.33 6.24 -17.83
N THR A 5 18.29 6.48 -18.73
CA THR A 5 18.03 6.85 -20.14
C THR A 5 18.91 6.06 -21.10
N GLY A 6 18.48 5.96 -22.36
CA GLY A 6 19.26 5.35 -23.44
C GLY A 6 19.62 3.90 -23.16
N THR A 7 20.91 3.56 -23.24
CA THR A 7 21.43 2.20 -22.96
C THR A 7 21.63 1.90 -21.48
N ALA A 8 21.53 2.91 -20.61
CA ALA A 8 21.60 2.77 -19.15
C ALA A 8 20.21 2.61 -18.50
N PHE A 9 19.16 2.58 -19.32
CA PHE A 9 17.79 2.35 -18.89
C PHE A 9 17.62 0.90 -18.40
N GLU A 10 17.10 0.74 -17.19
CA GLU A 10 16.75 -0.55 -16.60
C GLU A 10 15.34 -0.55 -16.01
N ASN A 11 14.67 -1.70 -16.06
CA ASN A 11 13.33 -1.87 -15.50
C ASN A 11 13.40 -2.53 -14.14
N TYR A 12 12.84 -1.87 -13.14
CA TYR A 12 12.74 -2.36 -11.77
C TYR A 12 11.29 -2.64 -11.40
N TYR A 13 11.09 -3.74 -10.67
CA TYR A 13 9.83 -4.05 -10.00
C TYR A 13 9.92 -3.52 -8.58
N LEU A 14 8.91 -2.76 -8.15
CA LEU A 14 8.89 -2.07 -6.87
C LEU A 14 7.60 -2.37 -6.13
N HIS A 15 7.68 -2.36 -4.80
CA HIS A 15 6.55 -2.48 -3.92
C HIS A 15 5.78 -1.16 -3.95
N LEU A 16 4.53 -1.19 -4.39
CA LEU A 16 3.65 -0.03 -4.40
C LEU A 16 3.24 0.32 -2.97
N ASP A 17 3.58 1.51 -2.49
CA ASP A 17 3.38 1.88 -1.09
C ASP A 17 2.75 3.27 -0.98
N THR A 18 1.46 3.31 -0.62
CA THR A 18 0.75 4.57 -0.36
C THR A 18 0.94 5.09 1.06
N GLY A 19 1.59 4.32 1.93
CA GLY A 19 1.99 4.68 3.30
C GLY A 19 3.34 5.40 3.38
N SER A 20 4.19 5.34 2.35
CA SER A 20 5.50 6.01 2.34
C SER A 20 5.68 7.06 1.26
N SER A 21 6.61 7.98 1.51
CA SER A 21 6.91 9.12 0.66
C SER A 21 8.01 8.79 -0.34
N LEU A 22 9.21 8.47 0.14
CA LEU A 22 10.37 8.28 -0.72
C LEU A 22 10.33 6.95 -1.47
N SER A 23 10.27 7.01 -2.80
CA SER A 23 10.63 5.87 -3.65
C SER A 23 12.12 5.59 -3.54
N TRP A 24 12.53 4.33 -3.40
CA TRP A 24 13.93 3.95 -3.31
C TRP A 24 14.21 2.58 -3.94
N ILE A 25 15.47 2.37 -4.33
CA ILE A 25 16.01 1.11 -4.85
C ILE A 25 17.41 0.86 -4.30
N GLN A 26 17.87 -0.39 -4.30
CA GLN A 26 19.24 -0.72 -3.90
C GLN A 26 20.25 -0.33 -5.00
N CYS A 27 21.33 0.35 -4.57
CA CYS A 27 22.36 0.92 -5.43
C CYS A 27 23.76 0.40 -5.12
N GLU A 28 24.64 0.43 -6.12
CA GLU A 28 26.07 0.21 -5.92
C GLU A 28 26.79 1.48 -5.40
N PRO A 29 27.77 1.35 -4.47
CA PRO A 29 28.08 0.14 -3.71
C PRO A 29 27.00 -0.12 -2.65
N CYS A 30 26.66 -1.38 -2.41
CA CYS A 30 25.86 -1.74 -1.24
C CYS A 30 26.71 -2.47 -0.20
N HIS A 31 26.55 -2.07 1.06
CA HIS A 31 27.26 -2.66 2.20
C HIS A 31 26.49 -3.84 2.79
N GLU A 32 25.17 -3.73 2.90
CA GLU A 32 24.29 -4.73 3.49
C GLU A 32 22.92 -4.64 2.80
N CYS A 33 22.69 -5.53 1.83
CA CYS A 33 21.51 -5.52 0.96
C CYS A 33 20.98 -6.95 0.82
N PHE A 34 19.66 -7.09 0.62
CA PHE A 34 19.08 -8.34 0.18
C PHE A 34 19.47 -8.64 -1.28
N GLN A 35 19.48 -9.92 -1.64
CA GLN A 35 19.75 -10.34 -3.02
C GLN A 35 18.55 -10.04 -3.92
N GLN A 36 18.80 -9.45 -5.08
CA GLN A 36 17.74 -9.05 -6.01
C GLN A 36 18.05 -9.40 -7.47
N GLN A 37 16.99 -9.52 -8.25
CA GLN A 37 16.97 -9.49 -9.71
C GLN A 37 15.92 -8.46 -10.17
N PRO A 38 16.26 -7.51 -11.06
CA PRO A 38 17.56 -7.30 -11.70
C PRO A 38 18.66 -6.84 -10.72
N ARG A 39 19.91 -6.71 -11.20
CA ARG A 39 21.06 -6.30 -10.38
C ARG A 39 20.85 -4.91 -9.76
N LEU A 40 21.66 -4.61 -8.74
CA LEU A 40 21.70 -3.28 -8.12
C LEU A 40 21.91 -2.20 -9.18
N PHE A 41 21.21 -1.07 -9.03
CA PHE A 41 21.43 0.08 -9.91
C PHE A 41 22.85 0.61 -9.70
N ASN A 42 23.61 0.78 -10.79
CA ASN A 42 24.94 1.37 -10.72
C ASN A 42 24.89 2.85 -11.15
N PRO A 43 25.03 3.80 -10.21
CA PRO A 43 24.97 5.22 -10.52
C PRO A 43 26.03 5.71 -11.52
N GLN A 44 27.18 5.02 -11.61
CA GLN A 44 28.27 5.39 -12.54
C GLN A 44 27.93 5.10 -14.00
N ASN A 45 26.96 4.21 -14.24
CA ASN A 45 26.54 3.85 -15.59
C ASN A 45 25.44 4.75 -16.13
N SER A 46 24.80 5.56 -15.28
CA SER A 46 23.73 6.47 -15.67
C SER A 46 24.24 7.91 -15.87
N PRO A 47 24.18 8.46 -17.09
CA PRO A 47 24.58 9.84 -17.34
C PRO A 47 23.61 10.89 -16.77
N SER A 48 22.40 10.48 -16.39
CA SER A 48 21.35 11.34 -15.84
C SER A 48 21.23 11.26 -14.31
N TYR A 49 22.04 10.42 -13.66
CA TYR A 49 22.09 10.32 -12.22
C TYR A 49 22.72 11.57 -11.59
N GLY A 50 22.13 12.04 -10.49
CA GLY A 50 22.70 13.11 -9.67
C GLY A 50 22.49 12.86 -8.18
N ALA A 51 23.56 12.77 -7.40
CA ALA A 51 23.44 12.74 -5.94
C ALA A 51 23.09 14.13 -5.39
N LEU A 52 22.16 14.22 -4.44
CA LEU A 52 21.75 15.50 -3.85
C LEU A 52 22.73 15.94 -2.77
N MET A 53 23.01 17.25 -2.75
CA MET A 53 23.80 17.90 -1.70
C MET A 53 22.95 18.22 -0.48
N ALA A 54 23.59 18.38 0.67
CA ALA A 54 22.97 18.68 1.95
C ALA A 54 22.19 20.02 2.00
N ASN A 55 22.46 20.95 1.07
CA ASN A 55 21.72 22.21 0.94
C ASN A 55 20.48 22.10 0.02
N HIS A 56 20.22 20.93 -0.57
CA HIS A 56 19.05 20.70 -1.39
C HIS A 56 17.76 20.85 -0.56
N HIS A 57 16.68 21.37 -1.14
CA HIS A 57 15.46 21.68 -0.37
C HIS A 57 14.75 20.45 0.23
N TYR A 58 15.03 19.25 -0.25
CA TYR A 58 14.51 17.98 0.26
C TYR A 58 15.38 17.42 1.38
N CYS A 59 16.60 17.94 1.57
CA CYS A 59 17.48 17.49 2.62
C CYS A 59 17.09 18.13 3.97
N ARG A 60 16.01 17.63 4.55
CA ARG A 60 15.44 18.14 5.81
C ARG A 60 15.23 17.03 6.82
N ALA A 61 15.61 17.32 8.07
CA ALA A 61 15.37 16.44 9.21
C ALA A 61 13.86 16.14 9.39
N PRO A 62 13.48 15.02 10.03
CA PRO A 62 14.38 14.07 10.71
C PRO A 62 14.96 12.99 9.81
N PHE A 63 14.28 12.66 8.71
CA PHE A 63 14.65 11.52 7.86
C PHE A 63 15.80 11.80 6.91
N TYR A 64 16.01 13.07 6.53
CA TYR A 64 17.05 13.48 5.60
C TYR A 64 18.05 14.41 6.29
N LYS A 65 19.33 14.08 6.25
CA LYS A 65 20.38 14.85 6.95
C LYS A 65 21.68 14.94 6.17
N PRO A 66 22.50 15.97 6.41
CA PRO A 66 23.85 16.03 5.88
C PRO A 66 24.67 14.82 6.34
N GLY A 67 25.35 14.16 5.40
CA GLY A 67 26.31 13.10 5.69
C GLY A 67 27.69 13.38 5.11
N PRO A 68 28.52 12.34 4.94
CA PRO A 68 29.85 12.46 4.36
C PRO A 68 29.86 13.20 3.01
N ASN A 69 30.94 13.93 2.76
CA ASN A 69 31.17 14.68 1.51
C ASN A 69 30.10 15.75 1.18
N GLY A 70 29.29 16.15 2.16
CA GLY A 70 28.23 17.13 1.97
C GLY A 70 27.02 16.61 1.20
N LEU A 71 26.89 15.29 1.02
CA LEU A 71 25.73 14.67 0.41
C LEU A 71 24.55 14.62 1.39
N CYS A 72 23.35 14.53 0.83
CA CYS A 72 22.14 14.30 1.60
C CYS A 72 21.90 12.81 1.80
N TYR A 73 21.82 12.37 3.05
CA TYR A 73 21.54 10.98 3.41
C TYR A 73 20.12 10.85 3.95
N PHE A 74 19.47 9.74 3.62
CA PHE A 74 18.20 9.36 4.21
C PHE A 74 18.36 8.13 5.10
N SER A 75 17.52 8.05 6.12
CA SER A 75 17.36 6.90 7.00
C SER A 75 15.88 6.77 7.33
N ILE A 76 15.25 5.73 6.80
CA ILE A 76 13.82 5.46 6.93
C ILE A 76 13.63 4.17 7.70
N PHE A 77 12.73 4.20 8.67
CA PHE A 77 12.26 3.05 9.44
C PHE A 77 10.77 2.87 9.16
N TYR A 78 10.37 1.63 8.90
CA TYR A 78 9.00 1.26 8.58
C TYR A 78 8.29 0.67 9.80
N ALA A 79 6.96 0.56 9.72
CA ALA A 79 6.12 0.07 10.82
C ALA A 79 6.28 -1.44 11.08
N ASP A 80 6.86 -2.18 10.15
CA ASP A 80 7.20 -3.60 10.26
C ASP A 80 8.63 -3.84 10.78
N ASP A 81 9.22 -2.81 11.39
CA ASP A 81 10.60 -2.78 11.91
C ASP A 81 11.70 -2.89 10.84
N THR A 82 11.36 -2.83 9.55
CA THR A 82 12.35 -2.80 8.47
C THR A 82 12.95 -1.40 8.28
N SER A 83 14.12 -1.32 7.62
CA SER A 83 14.74 -0.01 7.33
C SER A 83 15.47 0.07 6.00
N ALA A 84 15.57 1.29 5.48
CA ALA A 84 16.35 1.62 4.28
C ALA A 84 17.20 2.87 4.52
N ASN A 85 18.48 2.79 4.18
CA ASN A 85 19.46 3.84 4.40
C ASN A 85 20.29 4.07 3.15
N GLY A 86 20.50 5.33 2.78
CA GLY A 86 21.23 5.64 1.57
C GLY A 86 21.40 7.12 1.31
N THR A 87 21.71 7.42 0.05
CA THR A 87 21.88 8.79 -0.42
C THR A 87 20.61 9.23 -1.15
N LEU A 88 20.14 10.45 -0.87
CA LEU A 88 19.08 11.05 -1.65
C LEU A 88 19.66 11.47 -3.01
N SER A 89 19.01 11.06 -4.09
CA SER A 89 19.51 11.21 -5.46
C SER A 89 18.39 11.61 -6.41
N SER A 90 18.75 12.01 -7.62
CA SER A 90 17.82 12.32 -8.72
C SER A 90 18.15 11.49 -9.94
N GLU A 91 17.11 11.08 -10.67
CA GLU A 91 17.24 10.32 -11.91
C GLU A 91 16.05 10.60 -12.85
N VAL A 92 16.11 10.09 -14.07
CA VAL A 92 14.98 10.02 -14.99
C VAL A 92 14.19 8.75 -14.72
N PHE A 93 12.92 8.91 -14.36
CA PHE A 93 11.98 7.79 -14.32
C PHE A 93 11.24 7.71 -15.65
N THR A 94 11.02 6.49 -16.13
CA THR A 94 10.42 6.23 -17.43
C THR A 94 9.24 5.29 -17.27
N PHE A 95 8.12 5.69 -17.87
CA PHE A 95 6.86 4.96 -17.88
C PHE A 95 6.41 4.72 -19.32
N THR A 96 5.52 3.74 -19.51
CA THR A 96 4.91 3.47 -20.82
C THR A 96 3.48 4.00 -20.80
N ALA A 97 3.14 4.90 -21.73
CA ALA A 97 1.77 5.37 -21.93
C ALA A 97 0.91 4.29 -22.59
N SER A 98 -0.43 4.41 -22.50
CA SER A 98 -1.38 3.48 -23.13
C SER A 98 -1.15 3.28 -24.64
N HIS A 99 -0.74 4.33 -25.34
CA HIS A 99 -0.40 4.29 -26.77
C HIS A 99 1.02 3.76 -27.06
N GLY A 100 1.69 3.17 -26.08
CA GLY A 100 2.97 2.46 -26.21
C GLY A 100 4.22 3.36 -26.24
N ALA A 101 4.09 4.68 -26.10
CA ALA A 101 5.26 5.56 -26.06
C ALA A 101 5.87 5.63 -24.66
N TYR A 102 7.17 5.87 -24.59
CA TYR A 102 7.84 6.17 -23.34
C TYR A 102 7.59 7.63 -22.92
N VAL A 103 7.24 7.79 -21.65
CA VAL A 103 7.12 9.07 -20.95
C VAL A 103 8.28 9.16 -19.97
N HIS A 104 9.17 10.13 -20.20
CA HIS A 104 10.33 10.38 -19.35
C HIS A 104 10.04 11.52 -18.39
N VAL A 105 10.26 11.28 -17.11
CA VAL A 105 10.11 12.23 -16.01
C VAL A 105 11.50 12.51 -15.45
N PRO A 106 12.14 13.64 -15.81
CA PRO A 106 13.49 13.95 -15.38
C PRO A 106 13.54 14.53 -13.97
N ASN A 107 14.69 14.41 -13.31
CA ASN A 107 14.94 14.97 -11.97
C ASN A 107 13.96 14.47 -10.92
N VAL A 108 13.55 13.20 -11.01
CA VAL A 108 12.78 12.55 -9.96
C VAL A 108 13.73 12.24 -8.81
N VAL A 109 13.42 12.81 -7.65
CA VAL A 109 14.15 12.55 -6.42
C VAL A 109 13.73 11.19 -5.87
N PHE A 110 14.72 10.38 -5.52
CA PHE A 110 14.53 9.02 -5.02
C PHE A 110 15.68 8.63 -4.08
N GLY A 111 15.50 7.55 -3.32
CA GLY A 111 16.53 6.98 -2.47
C GLY A 111 17.42 6.00 -3.22
N CYS A 112 18.72 6.28 -3.26
CA CYS A 112 19.74 5.34 -3.69
C CYS A 112 20.27 4.61 -2.45
N THR A 113 19.72 3.42 -2.18
CA THR A 113 19.90 2.68 -0.92
C THR A 113 21.20 1.89 -0.93
N HIS A 114 21.99 2.02 0.13
CA HIS A 114 23.28 1.36 0.31
C HIS A 114 23.29 0.39 1.51
N GLN A 115 22.22 0.39 2.30
CA GLN A 115 21.98 -0.52 3.40
C GLN A 115 20.48 -0.71 3.63
N THR A 116 20.03 -1.96 3.72
CA THR A 116 18.64 -2.33 4.02
C THR A 116 18.59 -3.36 5.13
N ASP A 117 17.63 -3.20 6.03
CA ASP A 117 17.19 -4.23 6.98
C ASP A 117 15.80 -4.70 6.57
N THR A 118 15.73 -5.40 5.44
CA THR A 118 14.51 -5.99 4.86
C THR A 118 14.93 -7.16 3.98
N ASP A 119 14.02 -8.10 3.73
CA ASP A 119 14.28 -9.24 2.85
C ASP A 119 13.14 -9.41 1.84
N TYR A 120 13.41 -9.08 0.58
CA TYR A 120 12.53 -9.40 -0.53
C TYR A 120 13.02 -10.66 -1.25
N PRO A 121 12.10 -11.49 -1.79
CA PRO A 121 12.51 -12.66 -2.56
C PRO A 121 13.29 -12.24 -3.81
N LEU A 122 14.16 -13.12 -4.32
CA LEU A 122 15.09 -12.80 -5.41
C LEU A 122 14.44 -12.18 -6.66
N ASN A 123 13.22 -12.61 -7.02
CA ASN A 123 12.44 -12.09 -8.15
C ASN A 123 11.29 -11.17 -7.71
N GLY A 124 11.33 -10.69 -6.47
CA GLY A 124 10.37 -9.78 -5.89
C GLY A 124 10.75 -8.31 -6.12
N PRO A 125 10.10 -7.40 -5.38
CA PRO A 125 10.44 -5.99 -5.40
C PRO A 125 11.91 -5.74 -5.03
N VAL A 126 12.53 -4.78 -5.71
CA VAL A 126 13.92 -4.36 -5.44
C VAL A 126 14.00 -3.07 -4.61
N GLY A 127 12.86 -2.65 -4.08
CA GLY A 127 12.67 -1.43 -3.33
C GLY A 127 11.21 -1.01 -3.31
N ILE A 128 10.96 0.23 -2.90
CA ILE A 128 9.63 0.78 -2.67
C ILE A 128 9.35 1.91 -3.66
N PHE A 129 8.11 1.98 -4.14
CA PHE A 129 7.58 3.10 -4.90
C PHE A 129 6.58 3.86 -4.03
N GLY A 130 7.06 4.93 -3.39
CA GLY A 130 6.32 5.72 -2.41
C GLY A 130 5.35 6.69 -3.08
N LEU A 131 4.09 6.60 -2.68
CA LEU A 131 2.95 7.29 -3.29
C LEU A 131 2.12 8.11 -2.31
N ASN A 132 2.63 8.40 -1.11
CA ASN A 132 1.94 9.27 -0.15
C ASN A 132 1.88 10.75 -0.62
N VAL A 133 1.40 11.69 0.22
CA VAL A 133 1.25 13.11 -0.17
C VAL A 133 2.37 14.03 0.34
N GLU A 134 3.46 13.47 0.84
CA GLU A 134 4.62 14.26 1.28
C GLU A 134 5.43 14.77 0.08
N PRO A 135 6.22 15.86 0.25
CA PRO A 135 6.86 16.56 -0.86
C PRO A 135 7.82 15.71 -1.72
N GLU A 136 8.44 14.70 -1.14
CA GLU A 136 9.36 13.77 -1.80
C GLU A 136 8.65 12.60 -2.49
N SER A 137 7.34 12.42 -2.28
CA SER A 137 6.61 11.38 -2.98
C SER A 137 6.55 11.64 -4.47
N PHE A 138 6.63 10.56 -5.26
CA PHE A 138 6.61 10.65 -6.71
C PHE A 138 5.40 11.44 -7.23
N ILE A 139 4.24 11.41 -6.58
CA ILE A 139 3.08 12.18 -7.08
C ILE A 139 3.10 13.67 -6.71
N SER A 140 3.90 14.03 -5.71
CA SER A 140 3.96 15.39 -5.12
C SER A 140 5.14 16.21 -5.63
N GLN A 141 6.16 15.58 -6.22
CA GLN A 141 7.33 16.29 -6.69
C GLN A 141 7.01 17.25 -7.86
N PRO A 142 7.67 18.43 -7.95
CA PRO A 142 7.50 19.34 -9.09
C PRO A 142 7.92 18.73 -10.45
N SER A 143 8.81 17.75 -10.45
CA SER A 143 9.29 17.06 -11.65
C SER A 143 8.21 16.17 -12.29
N SER A 144 7.37 15.55 -11.47
CA SER A 144 6.40 14.53 -11.86
C SER A 144 4.95 15.01 -11.82
N SER A 145 4.60 15.93 -10.92
CA SER A 145 3.24 16.46 -10.78
C SER A 145 2.64 17.05 -12.07
N PRO A 146 3.41 17.67 -13.00
CA PRO A 146 2.84 18.10 -14.29
C PRO A 146 2.39 16.93 -15.18
N VAL A 147 2.99 15.75 -15.01
CA VAL A 147 2.67 14.53 -15.77
C VAL A 147 1.57 13.74 -15.07
N THR A 148 1.64 13.59 -13.75
CA THR A 148 0.67 12.80 -12.97
C THR A 148 -0.59 13.57 -12.64
N GLY A 149 -0.54 14.91 -12.68
CA GLY A 149 -1.62 15.77 -12.20
C GLY A 149 -1.93 15.58 -10.71
N MET A 150 -0.98 15.09 -9.91
CA MET A 150 -1.22 14.67 -8.52
C MET A 150 -2.36 13.65 -8.39
N ARG A 151 -2.52 12.80 -9.40
CA ARG A 151 -3.54 11.77 -9.48
C ARG A 151 -2.93 10.44 -9.91
N PHE A 152 -3.26 9.38 -9.20
CA PHE A 152 -2.88 8.03 -9.57
C PHE A 152 -3.99 7.05 -9.24
N SER A 153 -4.01 5.93 -9.95
CA SER A 153 -4.93 4.82 -9.71
C SER A 153 -4.18 3.50 -9.79
N TYR A 154 -4.55 2.53 -8.97
CA TYR A 154 -4.05 1.17 -9.08
C TYR A 154 -5.15 0.13 -8.94
N CYS A 155 -4.85 -1.08 -9.41
CA CYS A 155 -5.72 -2.26 -9.30
C CYS A 155 -4.85 -3.47 -8.92
N LEU A 156 -5.00 -3.95 -7.68
CA LEU A 156 -4.23 -5.08 -7.17
C LEU A 156 -4.89 -6.41 -7.55
N VAL A 157 -4.09 -7.40 -7.91
CA VAL A 157 -4.54 -8.76 -8.23
C VAL A 157 -4.33 -9.69 -7.04
N GLU A 158 -5.04 -10.82 -7.03
CA GLU A 158 -4.95 -11.81 -5.95
C GLU A 158 -3.52 -12.37 -5.79
N PRO A 159 -3.09 -12.65 -4.54
CA PRO A 159 -1.84 -13.35 -4.29
C PRO A 159 -1.74 -14.64 -5.10
N GLY A 160 -0.60 -14.83 -5.77
CA GLY A 160 -0.36 -16.00 -6.64
C GLY A 160 -0.86 -15.86 -8.08
N SER A 161 -1.57 -14.76 -8.41
CA SER A 161 -1.92 -14.46 -9.80
C SER A 161 -0.67 -14.17 -10.64
N THR A 162 -0.68 -14.61 -11.90
CA THR A 162 0.33 -14.27 -12.90
C THR A 162 -0.03 -13.01 -13.70
N ALA A 163 -1.20 -12.43 -13.45
CA ALA A 163 -1.64 -11.21 -14.10
C ALA A 163 -0.81 -10.00 -13.61
N ALA A 164 -0.60 -9.04 -14.50
CA ALA A 164 0.07 -7.80 -14.15
C ALA A 164 -0.90 -6.87 -13.40
N MET A 165 -0.48 -6.35 -12.25
CA MET A 165 -1.17 -5.23 -11.61
C MET A 165 -1.06 -3.97 -12.47
N THR A 166 -2.05 -3.09 -12.38
CA THR A 166 -2.09 -1.85 -13.15
C THR A 166 -1.86 -0.64 -12.23
N LEU A 167 -1.02 0.31 -12.68
CA LEU A 167 -0.80 1.62 -12.07
C LEU A 167 -0.91 2.68 -13.17
N LEU A 168 -1.84 3.61 -13.02
CA LEU A 168 -2.15 4.67 -13.97
C LEU A 168 -1.96 6.04 -13.31
N PHE A 169 -1.60 7.04 -14.12
CA PHE A 169 -1.37 8.41 -13.64
C PHE A 169 -2.15 9.40 -14.49
N GLY A 170 -2.57 10.50 -13.87
CA GLY A 170 -3.15 11.64 -14.59
C GLY A 170 -4.29 11.20 -15.51
N ASP A 171 -4.27 11.69 -16.74
CA ASP A 171 -5.35 11.49 -17.72
C ASP A 171 -5.43 10.07 -18.31
N GLU A 172 -4.46 9.20 -18.02
CA GLU A 172 -4.51 7.77 -18.41
C GLU A 172 -5.51 6.96 -17.56
N ILE A 173 -6.00 7.53 -16.46
CA ILE A 173 -6.92 6.84 -15.56
C ILE A 173 -8.31 6.71 -16.20
N THR A 174 -8.70 5.46 -16.47
CA THR A 174 -10.02 5.05 -16.94
C THR A 174 -10.85 4.49 -15.80
N TRP A 175 -12.17 4.55 -15.94
CA TRP A 175 -13.10 3.98 -14.96
C TRP A 175 -14.14 3.06 -15.59
N PRO A 176 -14.64 2.07 -14.83
CA PRO A 176 -15.94 1.46 -15.09
C PRO A 176 -17.08 2.52 -15.13
N PRO A 177 -18.29 2.14 -15.58
CA PRO A 177 -19.45 3.02 -15.57
C PRO A 177 -19.66 3.72 -14.22
N VAL A 178 -19.97 5.02 -14.27
CA VAL A 178 -20.08 5.92 -13.10
C VAL A 178 -20.97 5.37 -11.98
N ALA A 179 -22.02 4.61 -12.32
CA ALA A 179 -22.92 3.99 -11.34
C ALA A 179 -22.23 2.98 -10.40
N ARG A 180 -21.01 2.53 -10.70
CA ARG A 180 -20.21 1.60 -9.87
C ARG A 180 -19.14 2.30 -9.04
N ILE A 181 -18.97 3.61 -9.22
CA ILE A 181 -17.91 4.37 -8.54
C ILE A 181 -18.43 4.83 -7.18
N GLN A 182 -17.64 4.53 -6.16
CA GLN A 182 -17.84 4.98 -4.78
C GLN A 182 -16.82 6.09 -4.50
N GLU A 183 -17.25 7.17 -3.86
CA GLU A 183 -16.40 8.34 -3.62
C GLU A 183 -16.45 8.78 -2.16
N THR A 184 -15.28 8.97 -1.56
CA THR A 184 -15.15 9.55 -0.22
C THR A 184 -14.03 10.57 -0.15
N GLN A 185 -14.12 11.46 0.81
CA GLN A 185 -13.17 12.55 1.00
C GLN A 185 -11.89 12.03 1.66
N ILE A 186 -10.74 12.33 1.05
CA ILE A 186 -9.45 12.18 1.73
C ILE A 186 -9.31 13.31 2.74
N LEU A 187 -9.11 12.92 4.00
CA LEU A 187 -8.96 13.83 5.12
C LEU A 187 -7.52 14.36 5.15
N ARG A 188 -7.38 15.69 5.05
CA ARG A 188 -6.08 16.38 5.17
C ARG A 188 -5.93 17.08 6.51
N PHE A 189 -4.77 16.94 7.11
CA PHE A 189 -4.39 17.69 8.31
C PHE A 189 -3.00 18.27 8.09
N ASN A 190 -2.79 19.50 8.56
CA ASN A 190 -1.50 20.16 8.49
C ASN A 190 -0.63 19.77 9.70
N ASN A 191 -0.44 18.47 9.90
CA ASN A 191 0.33 17.92 11.02
C ASN A 191 1.63 17.24 10.58
N GLY A 192 1.99 17.35 9.30
CA GLY A 192 3.27 16.87 8.77
C GLY A 192 3.31 15.40 8.37
N PHE A 193 2.20 14.66 8.48
CA PHE A 193 2.10 13.27 8.00
C PHE A 193 1.25 13.19 6.74
N GLY A 194 1.85 12.81 5.63
CA GLY A 194 1.20 12.79 4.32
C GLY A 194 0.50 11.48 3.95
N LEU A 195 -0.31 10.89 4.84
CA LEU A 195 -1.00 9.62 4.57
C LEU A 195 -2.46 9.82 4.08
N TYR A 196 -3.01 8.82 3.38
CA TYR A 196 -4.36 8.86 2.83
C TYR A 196 -5.42 8.42 3.82
N TYR A 197 -5.82 9.32 4.70
CA TYR A 197 -6.90 9.07 5.65
C TYR A 197 -8.28 9.25 5.03
N VAL A 198 -9.21 8.40 5.40
CA VAL A 198 -10.64 8.49 5.05
C VAL A 198 -11.49 8.27 6.30
N ASN A 199 -12.74 8.71 6.26
CA ASN A 199 -13.64 8.59 7.40
C ASN A 199 -14.39 7.25 7.34
N LEU A 200 -13.86 6.22 8.02
CA LEU A 200 -14.59 4.97 8.23
C LEU A 200 -15.62 5.14 9.36
N THR A 201 -16.89 4.94 9.05
CA THR A 201 -18.00 5.12 9.98
C THR A 201 -18.48 3.84 10.64
N ASP A 202 -18.48 2.72 9.90
CA ASP A 202 -18.84 1.40 10.44
C ASP A 202 -18.31 0.28 9.54
N MET A 203 -18.55 -0.97 9.94
CA MET A 203 -18.44 -2.15 9.07
C MET A 203 -19.70 -3.00 9.19
N SER A 204 -19.98 -3.83 8.18
CA SER A 204 -21.01 -4.87 8.26
C SER A 204 -20.43 -6.26 7.98
N ILE A 205 -21.06 -7.28 8.57
CA ILE A 205 -20.91 -8.68 8.18
C ILE A 205 -22.21 -9.05 7.47
N ASP A 206 -22.12 -9.41 6.19
CA ASP A 206 -23.24 -9.38 5.25
C ASP A 206 -24.00 -8.05 5.37
N ASN A 207 -25.29 -8.12 5.72
CA ASN A 207 -26.16 -6.94 5.88
C ASN A 207 -26.32 -6.50 7.35
N THR A 208 -25.51 -7.03 8.27
CA THR A 208 -25.60 -6.73 9.70
C THR A 208 -24.44 -5.82 10.11
N GLY A 209 -24.75 -4.57 10.48
CA GLY A 209 -23.77 -3.62 11.00
C GLY A 209 -23.11 -4.10 12.28
N ILE A 210 -21.83 -3.74 12.45
CA ILE A 210 -21.04 -4.01 13.66
C ILE A 210 -21.34 -2.97 14.74
N TYR A 211 -21.72 -1.75 14.36
CA TYR A 211 -22.09 -0.65 15.25
C TYR A 211 -20.97 -0.28 16.24
N PHE A 212 -19.80 0.09 15.72
CA PHE A 212 -18.71 0.55 16.57
C PHE A 212 -19.10 1.73 17.47
N PRO A 213 -18.48 1.86 18.67
CA PRO A 213 -18.63 3.07 19.47
C PRO A 213 -18.29 4.33 18.65
N PRO A 214 -19.06 5.43 18.79
CA PRO A 214 -18.76 6.68 18.10
C PRO A 214 -17.33 7.14 18.34
N GLY A 215 -16.64 7.55 17.28
CA GLY A 215 -15.26 8.02 17.32
C GLY A 215 -14.19 6.94 17.42
N THR A 216 -14.54 5.68 17.17
CA THR A 216 -13.57 4.56 17.10
C THR A 216 -12.45 4.85 16.10
N PHE A 217 -12.80 5.35 14.91
CA PHE A 217 -11.86 5.65 13.83
C PHE A 217 -11.64 7.15 13.60
N ASP A 218 -12.07 8.00 14.54
CA ASP A 218 -11.86 9.44 14.41
C ASP A 218 -10.37 9.76 14.38
N ARG A 219 -10.00 10.64 13.45
CA ARG A 219 -8.66 11.19 13.38
C ARG A 219 -8.46 12.18 14.52
N ASP A 220 -7.28 12.17 15.11
CA ASP A 220 -6.87 13.16 16.10
C ASP A 220 -5.72 14.06 15.57
N PRO A 221 -5.44 15.19 16.24
CA PRO A 221 -4.37 16.10 15.81
C PRO A 221 -2.95 15.50 15.82
N SER A 222 -2.71 14.45 16.61
CA SER A 222 -1.40 13.78 16.68
C SER A 222 -1.04 13.04 15.39
N GLY A 223 -2.05 12.68 14.59
CA GLY A 223 -1.86 11.88 13.38
C GLY A 223 -1.73 10.38 13.64
N LEU A 224 -1.75 9.95 14.91
CA LEU A 224 -1.59 8.55 15.30
C LEU A 224 -2.92 7.78 15.30
N ARG A 225 -4.03 8.47 15.09
CA ARG A 225 -5.38 7.90 14.99
C ARG A 225 -6.04 8.23 13.66
N GLY A 226 -7.01 7.42 13.27
CA GLY A 226 -7.73 7.53 12.02
C GLY A 226 -7.81 6.19 11.31
N PHE A 227 -8.33 6.20 10.10
CA PHE A 227 -8.34 5.07 9.18
C PHE A 227 -7.68 5.48 7.87
N MET A 228 -6.62 4.79 7.45
CA MET A 228 -5.85 5.11 6.23
C MET A 228 -5.87 3.98 5.21
N ILE A 229 -5.65 4.34 3.95
CA ILE A 229 -5.49 3.38 2.85
C ILE A 229 -4.01 3.18 2.57
N ASP A 230 -3.53 1.95 2.72
CA ASP A 230 -2.12 1.62 2.59
C ASP A 230 -1.91 0.35 1.77
N SER A 231 -1.38 0.50 0.55
CA SER A 231 -0.97 -0.64 -0.27
C SER A 231 0.33 -1.30 0.19
N GLY A 232 1.14 -0.61 1.01
CA GLY A 232 2.38 -1.15 1.58
C GLY A 232 2.15 -2.08 2.78
N ALA A 233 1.00 -1.94 3.45
CA ALA A 233 0.56 -2.86 4.49
C ALA A 233 -0.07 -4.11 3.86
N HIS A 234 0.44 -5.31 4.17
CA HIS A 234 -0.09 -6.56 3.61
C HIS A 234 -1.58 -6.76 3.98
N TYR A 235 -1.91 -6.66 5.26
CA TYR A 235 -3.25 -6.88 5.80
C TYR A 235 -3.84 -5.63 6.40
N THR A 236 -5.15 -5.64 6.60
CA THR A 236 -5.85 -4.65 7.41
C THR A 236 -5.49 -4.80 8.89
N TYR A 237 -5.11 -3.67 9.51
CA TYR A 237 -4.82 -3.58 10.94
C TYR A 237 -5.84 -2.67 11.60
N LEU A 238 -6.51 -3.18 12.64
CA LEU A 238 -7.54 -2.45 13.38
C LEU A 238 -7.09 -2.17 14.82
N PRO A 239 -7.43 -1.02 15.41
CA PRO A 239 -7.21 -0.77 16.83
C PRO A 239 -7.74 -1.93 17.67
N LYS A 240 -7.01 -2.37 18.69
CA LYS A 240 -7.30 -3.60 19.46
C LYS A 240 -8.77 -3.76 19.85
N LEU A 241 -9.42 -2.68 20.29
CA LEU A 241 -10.83 -2.70 20.65
C LEU A 241 -11.74 -2.93 19.43
N ALA A 242 -11.49 -2.25 18.32
CA ALA A 242 -12.24 -2.44 17.08
C ALA A 242 -12.03 -3.86 16.53
N TYR A 243 -10.79 -4.34 16.48
CA TYR A 243 -10.47 -5.72 16.09
C TYR A 243 -11.24 -6.73 16.93
N LYS A 244 -11.25 -6.57 18.27
CA LYS A 244 -11.99 -7.45 19.18
C LYS A 244 -13.49 -7.46 18.87
N ILE A 245 -14.09 -6.31 18.56
CA ILE A 245 -15.51 -6.22 18.22
C ILE A 245 -15.80 -6.99 16.91
N VAL A 246 -14.97 -6.83 15.88
CA VAL A 246 -15.10 -7.58 14.61
C VAL A 246 -14.96 -9.08 14.85
N ARG A 247 -13.91 -9.47 15.59
CA ARG A 247 -13.64 -10.85 15.98
C ARG A 247 -14.85 -11.47 16.68
N ASP A 248 -15.37 -10.83 17.71
CA ASP A 248 -16.50 -11.34 18.49
C ASP A 248 -17.79 -11.44 17.65
N ALA A 249 -18.02 -10.49 16.75
CA ALA A 249 -19.15 -10.53 15.81
C ALA A 249 -19.05 -11.71 14.83
N LEU A 250 -17.86 -12.01 14.31
CA LEU A 250 -17.62 -13.17 13.45
C LEU A 250 -17.76 -14.49 14.20
N VAL A 251 -17.26 -14.58 15.45
CA VAL A 251 -17.46 -15.75 16.30
C VAL A 251 -18.95 -16.03 16.46
N LEU A 252 -19.74 -15.02 16.84
CA LEU A 252 -21.19 -15.17 16.98
C LEU A 252 -21.85 -15.56 15.65
N HIS A 253 -21.42 -14.98 14.53
CA HIS A 253 -21.92 -15.32 13.19
C HIS A 253 -21.69 -16.81 12.87
N PHE A 254 -20.50 -17.34 13.14
CA PHE A 254 -20.14 -18.73 12.84
C PHE A 254 -20.68 -19.75 13.85
N GLU A 255 -20.92 -19.34 15.10
CA GLU A 255 -21.63 -20.17 16.09
C GLU A 255 -23.03 -20.57 15.62
N THR A 256 -23.73 -19.69 14.89
CA THR A 256 -25.03 -20.02 14.28
C THR A 256 -24.97 -21.16 13.25
N ARG A 257 -23.76 -21.45 12.74
CA ARG A 257 -23.45 -22.55 11.82
C ARG A 257 -22.71 -23.70 12.50
N HIS A 258 -22.69 -23.73 13.83
CA HIS A 258 -22.00 -24.76 14.64
C HIS A 258 -20.47 -24.82 14.44
N LEU A 259 -19.86 -23.71 14.02
CA LEU A 259 -18.41 -23.60 13.91
C LEU A 259 -17.87 -22.85 15.14
N LEU A 260 -16.83 -23.41 15.75
CA LEU A 260 -16.15 -22.83 16.91
C LEU A 260 -14.72 -22.42 16.52
N PRO A 261 -14.15 -21.39 17.16
CA PRO A 261 -12.77 -21.00 16.92
C PRO A 261 -11.79 -22.14 17.22
N VAL A 262 -10.79 -22.29 16.35
CA VAL A 262 -9.69 -23.25 16.48
C VAL A 262 -8.35 -22.52 16.36
N GLN A 263 -7.28 -23.21 16.74
CA GLN A 263 -5.93 -22.73 16.44
C GLN A 263 -5.64 -22.89 14.95
N GLY A 264 -4.94 -21.93 14.36
CA GLY A 264 -4.44 -22.05 12.99
C GLY A 264 -3.40 -23.17 12.87
N ARG A 265 -3.28 -23.75 11.68
CA ARG A 265 -2.33 -24.80 11.32
C ARG A 265 -1.45 -24.36 10.15
N GLY A 266 -0.17 -24.70 10.16
CA GLY A 266 0.75 -24.35 9.08
C GLY A 266 0.89 -22.83 8.91
N GLU A 267 0.69 -22.32 7.69
CA GLU A 267 0.72 -20.87 7.44
C GLU A 267 -0.35 -20.10 8.21
N ALA A 268 -1.43 -20.77 8.61
CA ALA A 268 -2.52 -20.16 9.33
C ALA A 268 -2.22 -19.88 10.82
N GLU A 269 -1.12 -20.42 11.36
CA GLU A 269 -0.70 -20.22 12.77
C GLU A 269 -0.52 -18.75 13.15
N ARG A 270 -0.29 -17.86 12.18
CA ARG A 270 -0.15 -16.42 12.40
C ARG A 270 -1.46 -15.70 12.69
N PHE A 271 -2.60 -16.24 12.26
CA PHE A 271 -3.89 -15.56 12.39
C PHE A 271 -4.51 -15.82 13.77
N ASP A 272 -5.11 -14.79 14.35
CA ASP A 272 -5.71 -14.86 15.69
C ASP A 272 -7.09 -15.54 15.73
N LEU A 273 -7.84 -15.49 14.62
CA LEU A 273 -9.17 -16.10 14.52
C LEU A 273 -9.25 -17.06 13.34
N CYS A 274 -9.33 -18.36 13.63
CA CYS A 274 -9.48 -19.43 12.64
C CYS A 274 -10.65 -20.36 12.98
N PHE A 275 -11.18 -21.04 11.97
CA PHE A 275 -12.25 -22.05 12.05
C PHE A 275 -11.88 -23.24 11.15
N ASP A 276 -12.38 -24.43 11.49
CA ASP A 276 -12.30 -25.56 10.58
C ASP A 276 -13.29 -25.36 9.42
N LEU A 277 -12.83 -25.58 8.19
CA LEU A 277 -13.67 -25.64 7.00
C LEU A 277 -14.28 -27.06 6.91
N PRO A 278 -15.60 -27.23 6.95
CA PRO A 278 -16.20 -28.56 6.87
C PRO A 278 -15.81 -29.28 5.57
N PRO A 279 -15.56 -30.60 5.61
CA PRO A 279 -15.20 -31.34 4.41
C PRO A 279 -16.28 -31.23 3.32
N ASN A 280 -15.86 -30.94 2.09
CA ASN A 280 -16.73 -30.72 0.92
C ASN A 280 -17.60 -29.45 0.97
N GLU A 281 -17.41 -28.55 1.94
CA GLU A 281 -18.06 -27.25 1.94
C GLU A 281 -17.35 -26.31 0.96
N ASP A 282 -18.12 -25.64 0.11
CA ASP A 282 -17.59 -24.58 -0.75
C ASP A 282 -17.54 -23.28 0.07
N PRO A 283 -16.35 -22.65 0.23
CA PRO A 283 -16.21 -21.39 0.95
C PRO A 283 -17.20 -20.30 0.53
N VAL A 284 -17.61 -20.28 -0.73
CA VAL A 284 -18.60 -19.31 -1.27
C VAL A 284 -19.94 -19.37 -0.53
N ASN A 285 -20.35 -20.56 -0.08
CA ASN A 285 -21.65 -20.76 0.59
C ASN A 285 -21.58 -20.54 2.10
N LEU A 286 -20.39 -20.69 2.68
CA LEU A 286 -20.17 -20.63 4.11
C LEU A 286 -19.79 -19.23 4.60
N LEU A 287 -18.85 -18.59 3.89
CA LEU A 287 -18.15 -17.41 4.38
C LEU A 287 -18.93 -16.13 4.05
N PRO A 288 -19.16 -15.25 5.04
CA PRO A 288 -19.87 -14.01 4.81
C PRO A 288 -19.03 -13.01 4.03
N SER A 289 -19.71 -12.06 3.40
CA SER A 289 -19.09 -10.83 2.93
C SER A 289 -18.90 -9.83 4.07
N MET A 290 -18.05 -8.83 3.88
CA MET A 290 -18.00 -7.66 4.76
C MET A 290 -18.11 -6.38 3.95
N THR A 291 -18.65 -5.32 4.53
CA THR A 291 -18.61 -3.98 3.91
C THR A 291 -17.93 -3.00 4.84
N PHE A 292 -17.00 -2.21 4.30
CA PHE A 292 -16.40 -1.08 5.00
C PHE A 292 -17.21 0.17 4.62
N HIS A 293 -17.89 0.76 5.59
CA HIS A 293 -18.74 1.93 5.38
C HIS A 293 -17.94 3.19 5.64
N PHE A 294 -17.68 3.96 4.60
CA PHE A 294 -17.06 5.28 4.68
C PHE A 294 -18.13 6.37 4.62
N ALA A 295 -17.76 7.58 5.03
CA ALA A 295 -18.61 8.74 4.83
C ALA A 295 -18.87 8.97 3.33
N GLY A 296 -20.06 8.61 2.86
CA GLY A 296 -20.51 8.79 1.47
C GLY A 296 -20.20 7.64 0.51
N ALA A 297 -19.56 6.56 0.97
CA ALA A 297 -19.14 5.45 0.11
C ALA A 297 -19.12 4.12 0.86
N ASP A 298 -19.40 3.03 0.14
CA ASP A 298 -19.27 1.67 0.65
C ASP A 298 -18.22 0.89 -0.12
N LEU A 299 -17.34 0.18 0.57
CA LEU A 299 -16.42 -0.78 -0.02
C LEU A 299 -16.84 -2.21 0.36
N PRO A 300 -17.57 -2.92 -0.52
CA PRO A 300 -17.90 -4.31 -0.29
C PRO A 300 -16.69 -5.21 -0.54
N LEU A 301 -16.45 -6.12 0.39
CA LEU A 301 -15.41 -7.15 0.35
C LEU A 301 -16.08 -8.53 0.28
N PHE A 302 -15.70 -9.31 -0.73
CA PHE A 302 -16.03 -10.72 -0.80
C PHE A 302 -15.17 -11.53 0.16
N TYR A 303 -15.56 -12.78 0.41
CA TYR A 303 -14.88 -13.61 1.40
C TYR A 303 -13.38 -13.77 1.11
N GLN A 304 -12.97 -13.75 -0.16
CA GLN A 304 -11.55 -13.85 -0.57
C GLN A 304 -10.71 -12.67 -0.07
N GLN A 305 -11.32 -11.50 0.16
CA GLN A 305 -10.66 -10.31 0.70
C GLN A 305 -10.78 -10.24 2.23
N VAL A 306 -11.65 -11.05 2.84
CA VAL A 306 -11.90 -11.06 4.29
C VAL A 306 -11.17 -12.20 4.99
N PHE A 307 -11.08 -13.36 4.34
CA PHE A 307 -10.56 -14.59 4.93
C PHE A 307 -9.40 -15.18 4.13
N TYR A 308 -8.38 -15.64 4.85
CA TYR A 308 -7.40 -16.58 4.33
C TYR A 308 -8.02 -17.98 4.37
N VAL A 309 -8.03 -18.70 3.25
CA VAL A 309 -8.62 -20.05 3.16
C VAL A 309 -7.54 -21.04 2.76
N ASP A 310 -7.32 -22.05 3.59
CA ASP A 310 -6.42 -23.16 3.34
C ASP A 310 -7.21 -24.46 3.17
N LEU A 311 -7.31 -24.91 1.91
CA LEU A 311 -8.02 -26.14 1.57
C LEU A 311 -7.24 -27.40 1.93
N HIS A 312 -5.91 -27.31 2.11
CA HIS A 312 -5.08 -28.44 2.52
C HIS A 312 -5.28 -28.72 4.01
N GLU A 313 -5.16 -27.68 4.83
CA GLU A 313 -5.39 -27.77 6.28
C GLU A 313 -6.88 -27.80 6.65
N GLN A 314 -7.78 -27.59 5.67
CA GLN A 314 -9.23 -27.45 5.85
C GLN A 314 -9.55 -26.40 6.93
N GLN A 315 -8.99 -25.20 6.78
CA GLN A 315 -9.23 -24.07 7.67
C GLN A 315 -9.48 -22.78 6.91
N PHE A 316 -10.13 -21.86 7.57
CA PHE A 316 -10.13 -20.46 7.16
C PHE A 316 -9.92 -19.55 8.37
N CYS A 317 -9.30 -18.40 8.15
CA CYS A 317 -8.95 -17.45 9.19
C CYS A 317 -9.27 -16.02 8.76
N LEU A 318 -9.61 -15.17 9.73
CA LEU A 318 -9.79 -13.74 9.48
C LEU A 318 -8.45 -13.14 9.02
N ALA A 319 -8.42 -12.57 7.81
CA ALA A 319 -7.24 -11.94 7.22
C ALA A 319 -7.07 -10.48 7.66
N MET A 320 -7.24 -10.21 8.95
CA MET A 320 -7.07 -8.90 9.59
C MET A 320 -6.39 -9.09 10.94
N PHE A 321 -5.68 -8.06 11.41
CA PHE A 321 -4.88 -8.14 12.63
C PHE A 321 -5.21 -7.01 13.60
N PRO A 322 -5.03 -7.23 14.92
CA PRO A 322 -5.01 -6.12 15.86
C PRO A 322 -3.74 -5.29 15.67
N GLU A 323 -3.88 -3.98 15.67
CA GLU A 323 -2.78 -3.02 15.79
C GLU A 323 -2.20 -3.14 17.20
N ASN A 324 -0.91 -3.47 17.31
CA ASN A 324 -0.31 -3.92 18.57
C ASN A 324 0.44 -2.85 19.36
N THR A 325 0.80 -1.73 18.74
CA THR A 325 1.60 -0.65 19.33
C THR A 325 0.76 0.35 20.11
N GLY A 326 -0.53 0.49 19.78
CA GLY A 326 -1.42 1.52 20.32
C GLY A 326 -1.10 2.93 19.81
N LEU A 327 -0.18 3.06 18.86
CA LEU A 327 0.36 4.31 18.35
C LEU A 327 0.19 4.45 16.83
N ALA A 328 -0.32 3.43 16.14
CA ALA A 328 -0.55 3.46 14.71
C ALA A 328 -2.05 3.62 14.39
N PRO A 329 -2.37 4.31 13.26
CA PRO A 329 -3.74 4.40 12.79
C PRO A 329 -4.28 3.03 12.36
N ALA A 330 -5.60 2.93 12.22
CA ALA A 330 -6.20 1.81 11.51
C ALA A 330 -5.82 1.86 10.03
N VAL A 331 -5.62 0.71 9.41
CA VAL A 331 -5.13 0.61 8.02
C VAL A 331 -6.00 -0.35 7.23
N LEU A 332 -6.47 0.05 6.05
CA LEU A 332 -6.92 -0.88 5.01
C LEU A 332 -5.69 -1.37 4.23
N GLY A 333 -5.31 -2.64 4.41
CA GLY A 333 -4.14 -3.22 3.75
C GLY A 333 -4.43 -3.78 2.36
N ALA A 334 -3.38 -4.10 1.62
CA ALA A 334 -3.39 -4.58 0.24
C ALA A 334 -4.29 -5.82 0.03
N PHE A 335 -4.32 -6.77 0.97
CA PHE A 335 -5.16 -7.98 0.88
C PHE A 335 -6.64 -7.63 0.70
N GLN A 336 -7.13 -6.60 1.40
CA GLN A 336 -8.50 -6.12 1.29
C GLN A 336 -8.74 -5.19 0.09
N GLN A 337 -7.69 -4.77 -0.60
CA GLN A 337 -7.76 -3.86 -1.75
C GLN A 337 -7.75 -4.60 -3.10
N VAL A 338 -7.50 -5.92 -3.10
CA VAL A 338 -7.50 -6.76 -4.30
C VAL A 338 -8.85 -6.68 -5.03
N ASN A 339 -8.82 -6.76 -6.37
CA ASN A 339 -10.00 -6.70 -7.24
C ASN A 339 -10.86 -5.44 -7.02
N THR A 340 -10.18 -4.35 -6.66
CA THR A 340 -10.76 -3.02 -6.51
C THR A 340 -9.81 -2.02 -7.14
N GLN A 341 -10.36 -1.18 -8.02
CA GLN A 341 -9.63 -0.03 -8.53
C GLN A 341 -9.73 1.10 -7.51
N PHE A 342 -8.59 1.57 -7.03
CA PHE A 342 -8.48 2.77 -6.20
C PHE A 342 -7.93 3.93 -7.04
N GLU A 343 -8.44 5.15 -6.84
CA GLU A 343 -7.81 6.39 -7.32
C GLU A 343 -7.70 7.40 -6.21
N PHE A 344 -6.55 8.04 -6.15
CA PHE A 344 -6.26 9.15 -5.27
C PHE A 344 -6.12 10.40 -6.11
N ASP A 345 -7.07 11.33 -6.00
CA ASP A 345 -7.07 12.62 -6.71
C ASP A 345 -6.80 13.76 -5.74
N MET A 346 -5.57 14.27 -5.76
CA MET A 346 -5.11 15.27 -4.80
C MET A 346 -5.22 16.72 -5.31
N ARG A 347 -5.88 16.98 -6.43
CA ARG A 347 -6.01 18.32 -7.02
C ARG A 347 -7.00 19.23 -6.29
N THR A 348 -8.15 18.69 -5.87
CA THR A 348 -9.26 19.47 -5.27
C THR A 348 -9.67 18.89 -3.93
N GLY A 349 -8.98 19.25 -2.85
CA GLY A 349 -9.32 18.80 -1.49
C GLY A 349 -8.89 17.36 -1.16
N GLY A 350 -8.66 16.50 -2.16
CA GLY A 350 -8.29 15.09 -1.96
C GLY A 350 -9.52 14.19 -2.01
N ILE A 351 -9.66 13.39 -3.05
CA ILE A 351 -10.79 12.47 -3.22
C ILE A 351 -10.25 11.05 -3.41
N LEU A 352 -10.84 10.09 -2.71
CA LEU A 352 -10.63 8.66 -2.92
C LEU A 352 -11.82 8.12 -3.71
N ARG A 353 -11.54 7.50 -4.85
CA ARG A 353 -12.54 6.76 -5.63
C ARG A 353 -12.23 5.28 -5.60
N MET A 354 -13.28 4.47 -5.54
CA MET A 354 -13.20 3.01 -5.47
C MET A 354 -14.23 2.38 -6.39
N ALA A 355 -13.87 1.32 -7.08
CA ALA A 355 -14.84 0.46 -7.77
C ALA A 355 -14.35 -0.99 -7.80
N ILE A 356 -15.27 -1.92 -7.51
CA ILE A 356 -15.00 -3.35 -7.66
C ILE A 356 -14.88 -3.69 -9.14
N VAL A 357 -13.75 -4.25 -9.52
CA VAL A 357 -13.42 -4.62 -10.90
C VAL A 357 -12.52 -5.85 -10.91
N ASP A 358 -12.55 -6.60 -12.00
CA ASP A 358 -11.58 -7.68 -12.22
C ASP A 358 -10.24 -7.07 -12.65
N CYS A 359 -9.27 -7.02 -11.73
CA CYS A 359 -7.96 -6.43 -11.97
C CYS A 359 -7.06 -7.29 -12.87
N THR A 360 -7.44 -8.53 -13.22
CA THR A 360 -6.59 -9.45 -13.99
C THR A 360 -6.48 -9.09 -15.47
N HIS A 361 -7.40 -8.27 -16.00
CA HIS A 361 -7.45 -7.87 -17.40
C HIS A 361 -6.99 -6.42 -17.65
N GLY A 362 -6.42 -5.77 -16.62
CA GLY A 362 -6.22 -4.32 -16.62
C GLY A 362 -7.54 -3.55 -16.44
N VAL A 363 -7.44 -2.25 -16.19
CA VAL A 363 -8.57 -1.32 -15.99
C VAL A 363 -8.70 -0.32 -17.13
#